data_AF-A0A067J8R7-F1
#
_entry.id   AF-A0A067J8R7-F1
#
_cell.length_a   1.000
_cell.length_b   1.000
_cell.length_c   1.000
_cell.angle_alpha   90.00
_cell.angle_beta   90.00
_cell.angle_gamma   90.00
#
_symmetry.space_group_name_H-M   'P 1'
#
loop_
_entity.id
_entity.type
_entity.pdbx_description
1 polymer ?
#
loop_
_entity_poly.entity_id
_entity_poly.type
_entity_poly.pdbx_seq_one_letter_code
_entity_poly.pdbx_strand_id
1 'polypeptide(L)'
;MPNEPILDEALAFTKAFLESSAVKSFPNFAKHISSALEQPVHKGIPRLEARKYIDLYEVDESRNETVLELAKLDFNRVQLLHQEELSQFSK
;
A
#
# COMPACT_ATOMS: atom_id res chain seq x y z
N MET A 1 -7.93 -12.54 -15.17
CA MET A 1 -7.81 -13.35 -16.39
C MET A 1 -9.10 -13.16 -17.19
N PRO A 2 -9.22 -13.57 -18.46
CA PRO A 2 -10.52 -13.45 -19.13
C PRO A 2 -11.55 -14.37 -18.46
N ASN A 3 -12.79 -13.89 -18.33
CA ASN A 3 -13.98 -14.67 -17.93
C ASN A 3 -14.06 -15.14 -16.47
N GLU A 4 -13.86 -14.23 -15.50
CA GLU A 4 -14.02 -14.52 -14.06
C GLU A 4 -15.19 -13.70 -13.47
N PRO A 5 -16.45 -14.00 -13.82
CA PRO A 5 -17.60 -13.17 -13.45
C PRO A 5 -17.80 -13.05 -11.93
N ILE A 6 -17.40 -14.08 -11.18
CA ILE A 6 -17.44 -14.06 -9.71
C ILE A 6 -16.47 -13.03 -9.12
N LEU A 7 -15.34 -12.75 -9.78
CA LEU A 7 -14.38 -11.73 -9.33
C LEU A 7 -14.87 -10.31 -9.65
N ASP A 8 -15.59 -10.15 -10.76
CA ASP A 8 -16.25 -8.87 -11.08
C ASP A 8 -17.35 -8.56 -10.06
N GLU A 9 -18.17 -9.55 -9.71
CA GLU A 9 -19.18 -9.43 -8.64
C GLU A 9 -18.53 -9.14 -7.28
N ALA A 10 -17.47 -9.88 -6.93
CA ALA A 10 -16.75 -9.66 -5.68
C ALA A 10 -16.18 -8.25 -5.58
N LEU A 11 -15.61 -7.71 -6.67
CA LEU A 11 -15.11 -6.34 -6.71
C LEU A 11 -16.25 -5.33 -6.49
N ALA A 12 -17.37 -5.47 -7.19
CA ALA A 12 -18.50 -4.58 -7.05
C ALA A 12 -19.08 -4.60 -5.63
N PHE A 13 -19.29 -5.80 -5.08
CA PHE A 13 -19.82 -6.01 -3.73
C PHE A 13 -18.90 -5.43 -2.65
N THR A 14 -17.61 -5.81 -2.68
CA THR A 14 -16.64 -5.37 -1.66
C THR A 14 -16.43 -3.86 -1.71
N LYS A 15 -16.33 -3.28 -2.91
CA LYS A 15 -16.18 -1.83 -3.07
C LYS A 15 -17.36 -1.07 -2.44
N ALA A 16 -18.60 -1.47 -2.75
CA ALA A 16 -19.79 -0.84 -2.20
C ALA A 16 -19.81 -0.90 -0.66
N PHE A 17 -19.49 -2.06 -0.07
CA PHE A 17 -19.41 -2.22 1.38
C PHE A 17 -18.31 -1.38 2.03
N LEU A 18 -17.12 -1.34 1.41
CA LEU A 18 -15.97 -0.59 1.90
C LEU A 18 -16.22 0.92 1.90
N GLU A 19 -16.90 1.44 0.87
CA GLU A 19 -17.28 2.86 0.74
C GLU A 19 -18.38 3.28 1.73
N SER A 20 -19.37 2.42 1.98
CA SER A 20 -20.57 2.80 2.76
C SER A 20 -20.41 2.64 4.27
N SER A 21 -19.67 1.63 4.73
CA SER A 21 -19.82 1.13 6.10
C SER A 21 -18.51 0.72 6.76
N ALA A 22 -17.53 0.23 6.00
CA ALA A 22 -16.33 -0.37 6.60
C ALA A 22 -15.48 0.60 7.41
N VAL A 23 -15.33 1.86 7.00
CA VAL A 23 -14.55 2.86 7.76
C VAL A 23 -15.12 3.09 9.16
N LYS A 24 -16.44 3.01 9.33
CA LYS A 24 -17.11 3.14 10.63
C LYS A 24 -17.04 1.85 11.44
N SER A 25 -17.19 0.70 10.79
CA SER A 25 -17.15 -0.62 11.42
C SER A 25 -15.74 -1.04 11.84
N PHE A 26 -14.72 -0.55 11.14
CA PHE A 26 -13.31 -0.94 11.30
C PHE A 26 -12.41 0.30 11.36
N PRO A 27 -12.53 1.14 12.41
CA PRO A 27 -11.78 2.39 12.51
C PRO A 27 -10.27 2.20 12.46
N ASN A 28 -9.75 1.10 13.03
CA ASN A 28 -8.32 0.76 12.99
C ASN A 28 -7.80 0.49 11.57
N PHE A 29 -8.69 0.11 10.65
CA PHE A 29 -8.36 -0.15 9.24
C PHE A 29 -8.75 0.99 8.32
N ALA A 30 -9.25 2.12 8.84
CA ALA A 30 -9.75 3.23 8.03
C ALA A 30 -8.73 3.68 6.97
N LYS A 31 -7.45 3.84 7.35
CA LYS A 31 -6.39 4.22 6.42
C LYS A 31 -6.10 3.15 5.36
N HIS A 32 -6.12 1.87 5.73
CA HIS A 32 -5.95 0.75 4.80
C HIS A 32 -7.10 0.70 3.78
N ILE A 33 -8.34 0.85 4.26
CA ILE A 33 -9.54 0.85 3.42
C ILE A 33 -9.50 2.01 2.43
N SER A 34 -9.23 3.23 2.91
CA SER A 34 -9.11 4.40 2.04
C SER A 34 -8.03 4.23 0.98
N SER A 35 -6.84 3.74 1.37
CA SER A 35 -5.75 3.51 0.41
C SER A 35 -6.11 2.46 -0.64
N ALA A 36 -6.79 1.37 -0.25
CA ALA A 36 -7.18 0.31 -1.17
C ALA A 36 -8.30 0.73 -2.15
N LEU A 37 -9.23 1.57 -1.70
CA LEU A 37 -10.30 2.15 -2.53
C LEU A 37 -9.75 3.14 -3.56
N GLU A 38 -8.73 3.93 -3.18
CA GLU A 38 -8.04 4.84 -4.08
C GLU A 38 -7.22 4.09 -5.14
N GLN A 39 -6.39 3.14 -4.69
CA GLN A 39 -5.50 2.39 -5.57
C GLN A 39 -5.29 0.97 -5.04
N PRO A 40 -5.76 -0.07 -5.76
CA PRO A 40 -5.50 -1.44 -5.34
C PRO A 40 -4.01 -1.77 -5.54
N VAL A 41 -3.42 -2.48 -4.58
CA VAL A 41 -1.99 -2.81 -4.51
C VAL A 41 -1.47 -3.43 -5.81
N HIS A 42 -2.22 -4.37 -6.40
CA HIS A 42 -1.82 -5.07 -7.63
C HIS A 42 -1.77 -4.20 -8.89
N LYS A 43 -2.34 -2.98 -8.84
CA LYS A 43 -2.26 -1.99 -9.92
C LYS A 43 -1.32 -0.82 -9.59
N GLY A 44 -0.77 -0.78 -8.37
CA GLY A 44 0.10 0.30 -7.91
C GLY A 44 1.56 0.09 -8.31
N ILE A 45 2.35 1.18 -8.31
CA ILE A 45 3.80 1.11 -8.53
C ILE A 45 4.44 0.52 -7.26
N PRO A 46 5.19 -0.60 -7.36
CA PRO A 46 5.68 -1.32 -6.18
C PRO A 46 6.41 -0.44 -5.16
N ARG A 47 7.24 0.50 -5.62
CA ARG A 47 7.99 1.38 -4.69
C ARG A 47 7.12 2.41 -3.99
N LEU A 48 6.07 2.93 -4.65
CA LEU A 48 5.12 3.84 -4.04
C LEU A 48 4.22 3.11 -3.03
N GLU A 49 3.74 1.93 -3.39
CA GLU A 49 2.93 1.09 -2.49
C GLU A 49 3.74 0.64 -1.28
N ALA A 50 5.02 0.28 -1.46
CA ALA A 50 5.92 -0.03 -0.35
C ALA A 50 6.10 1.16 0.61
N ARG A 51 6.26 2.39 0.09
CA ARG A 51 6.37 3.59 0.93
C ARG A 51 5.11 3.79 1.79
N LYS A 52 3.94 3.76 1.15
CA LYS A 52 2.65 3.89 1.85
C LYS A 52 2.49 2.80 2.91
N TYR A 53 2.83 1.56 2.58
CA TYR A 53 2.66 0.44 3.50
C TYR A 53 3.61 0.49 4.68
N ILE A 54 4.85 0.97 4.51
CA ILE A 54 5.76 1.21 5.65
C ILE A 54 5.13 2.16 6.66
N ASP A 55 4.52 3.25 6.19
CA ASP A 55 3.84 4.24 7.06
C ASP A 55 2.60 3.67 7.77
N LEU A 56 1.86 2.79 7.09
CA LEU A 56 0.70 2.10 7.69
C LEU A 56 1.14 1.04 8.71
N TYR A 57 2.15 0.25 8.39
CA TYR A 57 2.65 -0.82 9.24
C TYR A 57 3.35 -0.29 10.49
N GLU A 58 3.93 0.92 10.43
CA GLU A 58 4.53 1.59 11.58
C GLU A 58 3.53 1.90 12.70
N VAL A 59 2.25 2.10 12.38
CA VAL A 59 1.20 2.35 13.40
C VAL A 59 0.41 1.10 13.79
N ASP A 60 0.74 -0.05 13.20
CA ASP A 60 0.12 -1.33 13.54
C ASP A 60 0.64 -1.82 14.90
N GLU A 61 -0.26 -2.22 15.79
CA GLU A 61 0.05 -2.74 17.13
C GLU A 61 0.66 -4.15 17.08
N SER A 62 0.35 -4.91 16.03
CA SER A 62 0.79 -6.29 15.81
C SER A 62 2.08 -6.41 14.98
N ARG A 63 2.70 -5.27 14.66
CA ARG A 63 3.86 -5.23 13.77
C ARG A 63 5.06 -5.99 14.34
N ASN A 64 5.79 -6.62 13.43
CA ASN A 64 7.13 -7.12 13.70
C ASN A 64 8.15 -5.98 13.51
N GLU A 65 8.77 -5.56 14.62
CA GLU A 65 9.75 -4.46 14.64
C GLU A 65 10.98 -4.74 13.77
N THR A 66 11.45 -5.99 13.70
CA THR A 66 12.59 -6.35 12.84
C THR A 66 12.26 -6.17 11.36
N VAL A 67 11.05 -6.55 10.95
CA VAL A 67 10.59 -6.36 9.55
C VAL A 67 10.40 -4.88 9.23
N LEU A 68 9.84 -4.09 10.16
CA LEU A 68 9.67 -2.66 9.96
C LEU A 68 11.01 -1.94 9.78
N GLU A 69 11.98 -2.23 10.66
CA GLU A 69 13.30 -1.62 10.61
C GLU A 69 14.03 -2.00 9.32
N LEU A 70 13.99 -3.28 8.94
CA LEU A 70 14.56 -3.74 7.67
C LEU A 70 13.94 -3.01 6.48
N ALA A 71 12.62 -2.88 6.44
CA ALA A 71 11.91 -2.20 5.36
C ALA A 71 12.31 -0.72 5.25
N LYS A 72 12.45 -0.02 6.38
CA LYS A 72 12.89 1.39 6.42
C LYS A 72 14.32 1.56 5.92
N LEU A 73 15.25 0.73 6.41
CA LEU A 73 16.65 0.77 6.01
C LEU A 73 16.84 0.44 4.52
N ASP A 74 16.18 -0.61 4.03
CA ASP A 74 16.23 -0.97 2.61
C ASP A 74 15.65 0.13 1.73
N PHE A 75 14.51 0.72 2.14
CA PHE A 75 13.91 1.84 1.43
C PHE A 75 14.88 3.00 1.25
N ASN A 76 15.50 3.44 2.35
CA ASN A 76 16.44 4.55 2.35
C ASN A 76 17.71 4.23 1.54
N ARG A 77 18.21 3.00 1.62
CA ARG A 77 19.38 2.57 0.84
C ARG A 77 19.11 2.66 -0.66
N VAL A 78 17.99 2.13 -1.12
CA VAL A 78 17.62 2.20 -2.55
C VAL A 78 17.31 3.64 -2.98
N GLN A 79 16.70 4.45 -2.10
CA GLN A 79 16.47 5.86 -2.36
C GLN A 79 17.78 6.62 -2.61
N LEU A 80 18.82 6.35 -1.81
CA LEU A 80 20.14 6.96 -1.99
C LEU A 80 20.73 6.60 -3.36
N LEU A 81 20.64 5.32 -3.77
CA LEU A 81 21.10 4.89 -5.10
C LEU A 81 20.36 5.62 -6.23
N HIS A 82 19.03 5.73 -6.14
CA HIS A 82 18.26 6.48 -7.15
C HIS A 82 18.64 7.98 -7.19
N GLN A 83 18.97 8.59 -6.05
CA GLN A 83 19.44 9.99 -6.00
C GLN A 83 20.80 10.15 -6.67
N GLU A 84 21.73 9.20 -6.44
CA GLU A 84 23.03 9.18 -7.11
C GLU A 84 22.86 9.03 -8.63
N GLU A 85 22.02 8.10 -9.08
CA GLU A 85 21.69 7.90 -10.50
C GLU A 85 21.12 9.19 -11.11
N LEU A 86 20.11 9.80 -10.47
CA LEU A 86 19.52 11.06 -10.94
C LEU A 86 20.54 12.21 -11.00
N SER A 87 21.48 12.26 -10.05
CA SER A 87 22.54 13.29 -10.04
C SER A 87 23.48 13.19 -11.24
N GLN A 88 23.65 12.00 -11.82
CA GLN A 88 24.46 11.80 -13.03
C GLN A 88 23.78 12.35 -14.27
N PHE A 89 22.44 12.35 -14.31
CA PHE A 89 21.65 12.85 -15.44
C PHE A 89 21.23 14.33 -15.29
N SER A 90 21.35 14.90 -14.09
CA SER A 90 20.97 16.29 -13.80
C SER A 90 22.15 17.27 -13.91
N LYS A 91 23.26 16.85 -14.54
CA LYS A 91 24.43 17.69 -14.83
C LYS A 91 24.36 18.33 -16.21
#